data_AF-A0A9X2LEI2-F1
#
_entry.id   AF-A0A9X2LEI2-F1
#
_cell.length_a   1.000
_cell.length_b   1.000
_cell.length_c   1.000
_cell.angle_alpha   90.00
_cell.angle_beta   90.00
_cell.angle_gamma   90.00
#
_symmetry.space_group_name_H-M   'P 1'
#
loop_
_entity.id
_entity.type
_entity.pdbx_description
1 polymer ?
#
loop_
_entity_poly.entity_id
_entity_poly.type
_entity_poly.pdbx_seq_one_letter_code
_entity_poly.pdbx_strand_id
1 'polypeptide(L)'
;MNCYDCHAAEGADTPAVAVCHGCNSGLCPDHLRMTRPLLHRTNGLGVSHGSTPARQILCVTCHAARTGLPAPSAARCEPPVPAAPGPGTAGARGAAECPAEA
;
A
#
# COMPACT_ATOMS: atom_id res chain seq x y z
N MET A 1 17.67 13.91 10.36
CA MET A 1 16.62 12.88 10.25
C MET A 1 17.32 11.56 9.96
N ASN A 2 16.98 10.48 10.67
CA ASN A 2 17.68 9.19 10.57
C ASN A 2 16.85 8.20 9.72
N CYS A 3 17.50 7.15 9.25
CA CYS A 3 16.85 6.09 8.50
C CYS A 3 15.97 5.26 9.42
N TYR A 4 14.66 5.22 9.10
CA TYR A 4 13.70 4.45 9.87
C TYR A 4 14.01 2.94 9.86
N ASP A 5 14.36 2.38 8.71
CA ASP A 5 14.59 0.95 8.57
C ASP A 5 15.86 0.49 9.32
N CYS A 6 16.94 1.27 9.28
CA CYS A 6 18.15 1.01 10.08
C CYS A 6 17.87 1.05 11.59
N HIS A 7 17.14 2.07 12.03
CA HIS A 7 16.76 2.21 13.43
C HIS A 7 15.82 1.07 13.88
N ALA A 8 14.87 0.68 13.04
CA ALA A 8 13.92 -0.39 13.36
C ALA A 8 14.55 -1.80 13.34
N ALA A 9 15.57 -2.04 12.52
CA ALA A 9 16.21 -3.35 12.41
C ALA A 9 17.31 -3.57 13.46
N GLU A 10 18.17 -2.56 13.66
CA GLU A 10 19.43 -2.70 14.40
C GLU A 10 19.58 -1.64 15.51
N GLY A 11 18.62 -0.71 15.63
CA GLY A 11 18.76 0.45 16.52
C GLY A 11 19.79 1.46 16.02
N ALA A 12 20.20 1.38 14.74
CA ALA A 12 21.25 2.21 14.18
C ALA A 12 20.75 3.59 13.72
N ASP A 13 21.48 4.65 14.09
CA ASP A 13 21.22 6.04 13.71
C ASP A 13 21.92 6.42 12.39
N THR A 14 21.55 5.76 11.31
CA THR A 14 22.11 6.04 9.99
C THR A 14 21.49 7.32 9.39
N PRO A 15 22.27 8.27 8.85
CA PRO A 15 21.73 9.52 8.32
C PRO A 15 20.82 9.26 7.10
N ALA A 16 19.64 9.88 7.09
CA ALA A 16 18.74 9.82 5.95
C ALA A 16 19.14 10.84 4.86
N VAL A 17 19.11 10.40 3.61
CA VAL A 17 19.41 11.22 2.42
C VAL A 17 18.17 11.55 1.59
N ALA A 18 17.05 10.88 1.86
CA ALA A 18 15.78 11.10 1.19
C ALA A 18 14.58 10.73 2.09
N VAL A 19 13.39 11.15 1.65
CA VAL A 19 12.12 10.85 2.32
C VAL A 19 11.26 9.98 1.39
N CYS A 20 10.65 8.94 1.94
CA CYS A 20 9.71 8.08 1.23
C CYS A 20 8.46 8.88 0.80
N HIS A 21 8.08 8.82 -0.48
CA HIS A 21 6.84 9.44 -0.96
C HIS A 21 5.57 8.72 -0.44
N GLY A 22 5.67 7.44 -0.06
CA GLY A 22 4.53 6.65 0.39
C GLY A 22 4.18 6.86 1.87
N CYS A 23 5.16 6.70 2.75
CA CYS A 23 4.98 6.73 4.20
C CYS A 23 5.77 7.82 4.92
N ASN A 24 6.48 8.68 4.18
CA ASN A 24 7.23 9.83 4.71
C ASN A 24 8.37 9.49 5.69
N SER A 25 8.81 8.23 5.76
CA SER A 25 9.99 7.84 6.54
C SER A 25 11.30 8.35 5.92
N GLY A 26 12.28 8.65 6.77
CA GLY A 26 13.64 8.95 6.34
C GLY A 26 14.38 7.68 5.90
N LEU A 27 15.15 7.76 4.82
CA LEU A 27 15.84 6.61 4.20
C LEU A 27 17.32 6.90 3.93
N CYS A 28 18.18 5.94 4.26
CA CYS A 28 19.58 5.91 3.84
C CYS A 28 19.72 5.37 2.39
N PRO A 29 20.91 5.46 1.76
CA PRO A 29 21.17 4.91 0.43
C PRO A 29 20.81 3.42 0.25
N ASP A 30 20.94 2.61 1.30
CA ASP A 30 20.70 1.17 1.21
C ASP A 30 19.20 0.81 1.23
N HIS A 31 18.43 1.58 2.01
CA HIS A 31 16.99 1.37 2.20
C HIS A 31 16.11 2.17 1.24
N LEU A 32 16.69 3.07 0.43
CA LEU A 32 15.94 3.78 -0.60
C LEU A 32 15.78 2.94 -1.87
N ARG A 33 14.62 3.06 -2.50
CA ARG A 33 14.34 2.56 -3.85
C ARG A 33 13.86 3.71 -4.70
N MET A 34 14.54 3.94 -5.81
CA MET A 34 14.19 4.97 -6.77
C MET A 34 13.41 4.34 -7.91
N THR A 35 12.21 4.83 -8.13
CA THR A 35 11.37 4.48 -9.27
C THR A 35 11.19 5.70 -10.18
N ARG A 36 10.81 5.46 -11.43
CA ARG A 36 10.54 6.52 -12.41
C ARG A 36 9.15 6.33 -13.03
N PRO A 37 8.06 6.49 -12.25
CA PRO A 37 6.72 6.38 -12.82
C PRO A 37 6.44 7.49 -13.83
N LEU A 38 5.67 7.15 -14.86
CA LEU A 38 4.96 8.14 -15.65
C LEU A 38 3.89 8.77 -14.77
N LEU A 39 3.93 10.10 -14.64
CA LEU A 39 2.94 10.81 -13.85
C LEU A 39 1.70 11.05 -14.67
N HIS A 40 0.60 10.43 -14.25
CA HIS A 40 -0.72 10.71 -14.78
C HIS A 40 -1.29 11.97 -14.11
N ARG A 41 -1.84 12.87 -14.92
CA ARG A 41 -2.56 14.08 -14.54
C ARG A 41 -4.00 13.91 -15.03
N THR A 42 -4.97 14.32 -14.23
CA THR A 42 -6.35 14.47 -14.71
C THR A 42 -6.37 15.59 -15.74
N ASN A 43 -6.46 15.21 -17.01
CA ASN A 43 -6.58 16.11 -18.14
C ASN A 43 -7.80 15.63 -18.95
N GLY A 44 -8.61 16.53 -19.50
CA GLY A 44 -9.92 16.22 -20.11
C GLY A 44 -9.86 15.17 -21.24
N LEU A 45 -9.93 15.61 -22.51
CA LEU A 45 -9.86 14.70 -23.67
C LEU A 45 -8.44 14.57 -24.25
N GLY A 46 -7.43 15.09 -23.54
CA GLY A 46 -6.04 15.15 -24.01
C GLY A 46 -5.11 14.13 -23.35
N VAL A 47 -3.82 14.20 -23.70
CA VAL A 47 -2.78 13.38 -23.09
C VAL A 47 -2.76 13.62 -21.58
N SER A 48 -2.96 12.53 -20.84
CA SER A 48 -3.10 12.54 -19.38
C SER A 48 -1.80 12.14 -18.67
N HIS A 49 -0.67 12.05 -19.37
CA HIS A 49 0.62 11.73 -18.78
C HIS A 49 1.70 12.73 -19.22
N GLY A 50 2.59 13.09 -18.30
CA GLY A 50 3.80 13.84 -18.64
C GLY A 50 4.71 13.03 -19.57
N SER A 51 5.41 13.71 -20.47
CA SER A 51 6.36 13.08 -21.40
C SER A 51 7.61 12.53 -20.72
N THR A 52 7.95 13.04 -19.54
CA THR A 52 9.13 12.64 -18.77
C THR A 52 8.73 11.87 -17.52
N PRO A 53 9.25 10.65 -17.31
CA PRO A 53 9.00 9.91 -16.08
C PRO A 53 9.66 10.64 -14.89
N ALA A 54 8.90 10.85 -13.83
CA ALA A 54 9.37 11.61 -12.68
C ALA A 54 10.10 10.70 -11.68
N ARG A 55 11.15 11.21 -11.04
CA ARG A 55 11.83 10.51 -9.94
C ARG A 55 10.89 10.41 -8.74
N GLN A 56 10.67 9.19 -8.25
CA GLN A 56 9.96 8.94 -7.00
C GLN A 56 10.82 8.04 -6.09
N ILE A 57 10.98 8.47 -4.83
CA ILE A 57 11.71 7.72 -3.81
C ILE A 57 10.74 7.01 -2.89
N LEU A 58 10.99 5.73 -2.63
CA LEU A 58 10.20 4.87 -1.78
C LEU A 58 11.09 4.04 -0.88
N CYS A 59 10.59 3.65 0.30
CA CYS A 59 11.21 2.59 1.08
C CYS A 59 10.94 1.22 0.43
N VAL A 60 11.68 0.19 0.84
CA VAL A 60 11.54 -1.17 0.31
C VAL A 60 10.09 -1.68 0.46
N THR A 61 9.43 -1.37 1.58
CA THR A 61 8.02 -1.70 1.82
C THR A 61 7.08 -1.06 0.81
N CYS A 62 7.11 0.27 0.67
CA CYS A 62 6.20 0.96 -0.25
C CYS A 62 6.50 0.62 -1.71
N HIS A 63 7.76 0.31 -2.03
CA HIS A 63 8.13 -0.22 -3.34
C HIS A 63 7.45 -1.57 -3.59
N ALA A 64 7.60 -2.53 -2.67
CA ALA A 64 6.98 -3.86 -2.79
C ALA A 64 5.46 -3.76 -2.94
N ALA A 65 4.80 -2.94 -2.11
CA ALA A 65 3.35 -2.71 -2.19
C ALA A 65 2.90 -2.15 -3.54
N ARG A 66 3.68 -1.25 -4.16
CA ARG A 66 3.36 -0.69 -5.50
C ARG A 66 3.57 -1.68 -6.64
N THR A 67 4.52 -2.61 -6.49
CA THR A 67 4.84 -3.61 -7.52
C THR A 67 4.07 -4.91 -7.33
N GLY A 68 3.23 -5.03 -6.28
CA GLY A 68 2.53 -6.27 -5.94
C GLY A 68 3.42 -7.37 -5.37
N LEU A 69 4.62 -7.03 -4.91
CA LEU A 69 5.51 -7.96 -4.21
C LEU A 69 5.17 -7.94 -2.71
N PRO A 70 5.33 -9.07 -1.98
CA PRO A 70 5.13 -9.09 -0.54
C PRO A 70 6.13 -8.14 0.13
N ALA A 71 5.64 -7.21 0.94
CA ALA A 71 6.47 -6.23 1.63
C ALA A 71 7.10 -6.82 2.90
N PRO A 72 8.38 -6.55 3.20
CA PRO A 72 9.04 -7.07 4.40
C PRO A 72 8.42 -6.57 5.71
N SER A 73 7.72 -5.42 5.70
CA SER A 73 6.99 -4.94 6.88
C SER A 73 5.59 -5.56 7.02
N ALA A 74 5.04 -6.23 6.00
CA ALA A 74 3.76 -6.94 6.14
C ALA A 74 3.85 -8.00 7.24
N ALA A 75 4.99 -8.69 7.34
CA ALA A 75 5.28 -9.65 8.40
C ALA A 75 5.28 -9.04 9.82
N ARG A 76 5.46 -7.72 9.97
CA ARG A 76 5.48 -7.03 11.28
C ARG A 76 4.15 -6.39 11.67
N CYS A 77 3.24 -6.22 10.71
CA CYS A 77 2.00 -5.47 10.88
C CYS A 77 0.75 -6.33 10.73
N GLU A 78 0.85 -7.66 10.65
CA GLU A 78 -0.32 -8.52 10.46
C GLU A 78 -1.00 -8.85 11.81
N PRO A 79 -2.15 -8.22 12.15
CA PRO A 79 -3.23 -8.95 12.82
C PRO A 79 -3.87 -9.90 11.80
N PRO A 80 -4.48 -11.04 12.22
CA PRO A 80 -5.02 -12.03 11.30
C PRO A 80 -6.06 -11.38 10.38
N VAL A 81 -5.81 -11.38 9.08
CA VAL A 81 -6.78 -10.97 8.07
C VAL A 81 -7.93 -11.99 8.13
N PRO A 82 -9.18 -11.60 8.47
CA PRO A 82 -10.28 -12.53 8.33
C PRO A 82 -10.42 -12.85 6.84
N ALA A 83 -10.37 -14.14 6.51
CA ALA A 83 -10.55 -14.64 5.16
C ALA A 83 -11.77 -13.97 4.51
N ALA A 84 -11.61 -13.46 3.29
CA ALA A 84 -12.70 -12.84 2.55
C ALA A 84 -13.91 -13.79 2.53
N PRO A 85 -15.15 -13.30 2.76
CA PRO A 85 -16.33 -14.15 2.67
C PRO A 85 -16.45 -14.67 1.24
N GLY A 86 -16.45 -15.99 1.10
CA GLY A 86 -16.63 -16.67 -0.18
C GLY A 86 -17.96 -16.32 -0.84
N PRO A 87 -18.12 -16.57 -2.16
CA PRO A 87 -19.33 -16.22 -2.89
C PRO A 87 -20.52 -16.95 -2.26
N GLY A 88 -21.45 -16.17 -1.71
CA GLY A 88 -22.60 -16.66 -0.97
C GLY A 88 -23.44 -17.62 -1.82
N THR A 89 -23.66 -18.83 -1.31
CA THR A 89 -24.63 -19.76 -1.85
C THR A 89 -26.02 -19.18 -1.66
N ALA A 90 -26.71 -18.94 -2.78
CA ALA A 90 -28.13 -18.63 -2.84
C ALA A 90 -28.94 -19.70 -2.07
N GLY A 91 -29.45 -19.31 -0.90
CA GLY A 91 -30.36 -20.12 -0.09
C GLY A 91 -31.79 -19.91 -0.55
N ALA A 92 -32.36 -20.93 -1.19
CA ALA A 92 -33.74 -20.99 -1.60
C ALA A 92 -34.70 -21.20 -0.40
N ARG A 93 -35.85 -20.52 -0.48
CA ARG A 93 -37.22 -20.92 -0.06
C ARG A 93 -37.51 -21.25 1.42
N GLY A 94 -38.49 -20.52 1.96
CA GLY A 94 -39.37 -20.96 3.04
C GLY A 94 -40.53 -19.99 3.24
N ALA A 95 -41.72 -20.35 2.76
CA ALA A 95 -42.97 -19.66 3.02
C ALA A 95 -43.58 -20.11 4.36
N ALA A 96 -44.23 -19.18 5.07
CA ALA A 96 -45.32 -19.31 6.06
C ALA A 96 -45.18 -18.19 7.10
N GLU A 97 -46.17 -17.44 7.59
CA GLU A 97 -47.61 -17.25 7.37
C GLU A 97 -47.96 -15.97 8.18
N CYS A 98 -48.91 -15.14 7.71
CA CYS A 98 -49.62 -14.14 8.55
C CYS A 98 -50.68 -14.89 9.39
N PRO A 99 -51.14 -14.43 10.59
CA PRO A 99 -51.94 -13.19 10.67
C PRO A 99 -51.88 -12.37 11.98
N ALA A 100 -52.41 -11.14 11.81
CA ALA A 100 -53.21 -10.23 12.66
C ALA A 100 -53.19 -10.28 14.21
N GLU A 101 -53.55 -9.10 14.76
CA GLU A 101 -54.16 -8.72 16.07
C GLU A 101 -53.29 -7.60 16.72
N ALA A 102 -53.76 -6.38 17.03
CA ALA A 102 -55.09 -5.83 17.30
C ALA A 102 -55.16 -4.32 16.93
#